data_AF-A0A453QMT9-F1
#
_entry.id   AF-A0A453QMT9-F1
#
_cell.length_a   1.000
_cell.length_b   1.000
_cell.length_c   1.000
_cell.angle_alpha   90.00
_cell.angle_beta   90.00
_cell.angle_gamma   90.00
#
_symmetry.space_group_name_H-M   'P 1'
#
loop_
_entity.id
_entity.type
_entity.pdbx_description
1 polymer ?
#
loop_
_entity_poly.entity_id
_entity_poly.type
_entity_poly.pdbx_seq_one_letter_code
_entity_poly.pdbx_strand_id
1 'polypeptide(L)'
;MVQVDTWVASAGKNGMRRDWHIRDYNSGRTILKATSVWVMMNKTTRRLSKMPDEVRGEIGPHFNDRSAITEEQGEKLAKPRNKVVDPANKQFIRKGLTPKWGDLDVNQHVNNVKYIGWILEVIYFPHSLVFGQNVVAIRIHELCWYHQTIHASIIVEHQVWCFIK
;
A
#
# COMPACT_ATOMS: atom_id res chain seq x y z
N MET A 1 10.56 -10.04 21.81
CA MET A 1 10.57 -10.83 20.56
C MET A 1 9.25 -10.63 19.85
N VAL A 2 9.21 -10.56 18.53
CA VAL A 2 7.96 -10.37 17.76
C VAL A 2 7.63 -11.65 16.98
N GLN A 3 6.35 -11.99 16.92
CA GLN A 3 5.82 -13.03 16.04
C GLN A 3 5.10 -12.38 14.87
N VAL A 4 5.40 -12.85 13.67
CA VAL A 4 4.78 -12.38 12.42
C VAL A 4 4.07 -13.56 11.78
N ASP A 5 2.74 -13.52 11.78
CA ASP A 5 1.93 -14.43 10.99
C ASP A 5 1.51 -13.75 9.69
N THR A 6 1.61 -14.45 8.56
CA THR A 6 1.09 -13.98 7.27
C THR A 6 0.40 -15.11 6.53
N TRP A 7 -0.66 -14.77 5.80
CA TRP A 7 -1.37 -15.70 4.94
C TRP A 7 -1.89 -14.97 3.71
N VAL A 8 -2.24 -15.76 2.70
CA VAL A 8 -2.81 -15.27 1.44
C VAL A 8 -4.26 -15.70 1.33
N ALA A 9 -5.07 -14.88 0.69
CA ALA A 9 -6.46 -15.17 0.39
C ALA A 9 -6.78 -14.72 -1.03
N SER A 10 -7.90 -15.18 -1.59
CA SER A 10 -8.40 -14.62 -2.84
C SER A 10 -8.91 -13.18 -2.61
N ALA A 11 -8.73 -12.31 -3.61
CA ALA A 11 -9.31 -10.96 -3.61
C ALA A 11 -10.10 -10.73 -4.91
N GLY A 12 -11.39 -11.10 -4.86
CA GLY A 12 -12.26 -11.08 -6.04
C GLY A 12 -11.77 -12.02 -7.14
N LYS A 13 -12.07 -11.69 -8.39
CA LYS A 13 -11.81 -12.61 -9.53
C LYS A 13 -10.33 -12.70 -9.92
N ASN A 14 -9.59 -11.59 -9.85
CA ASN A 14 -8.25 -11.48 -10.45
C ASN A 14 -7.17 -11.03 -9.46
N GLY A 15 -7.52 -10.75 -8.20
CA GLY A 15 -6.58 -10.30 -7.19
C GLY A 15 -6.28 -11.38 -6.16
N MET A 16 -5.20 -11.18 -5.42
CA MET A 16 -4.90 -11.88 -4.18
C MET A 16 -4.79 -10.87 -3.04
N ARG A 17 -5.21 -11.27 -1.85
CA ARG A 17 -5.00 -10.53 -0.62
C ARG A 17 -3.87 -11.18 0.15
N ARG A 18 -3.00 -10.39 0.77
CA ARG A 18 -2.06 -10.86 1.77
C ARG A 18 -2.32 -10.11 3.06
N ASP A 19 -2.46 -10.87 4.13
CA ASP A 19 -2.74 -10.38 5.46
C ASP A 19 -1.54 -10.63 6.37
N TRP A 20 -1.42 -9.78 7.39
CA TRP A 20 -0.40 -9.89 8.42
C TRP A 20 -1.00 -9.65 9.80
N HIS A 21 -0.55 -10.44 10.77
CA HIS A 21 -0.82 -10.24 12.18
C HIS A 21 0.50 -10.28 12.95
N ILE A 22 0.90 -9.14 13.50
CA ILE A 22 2.13 -8.98 14.26
C ILE A 22 1.76 -8.92 15.74
N ARG A 23 2.37 -9.80 16.54
CA ARG A 23 2.14 -9.90 17.97
C ARG A 23 3.44 -9.84 18.74
N ASP A 24 3.37 -9.32 19.96
CA ASP A 24 4.43 -9.50 20.94
C ASP A 24 4.46 -10.97 21.34
N TYR A 25 5.64 -11.60 21.26
CA TYR A 25 5.76 -13.04 21.48
C TYR A 25 5.48 -13.44 22.93
N ASN A 26 5.90 -12.60 23.89
CA ASN A 26 5.84 -12.93 25.31
C ASN A 26 4.43 -12.79 25.87
N SER A 27 3.74 -11.72 25.49
CA SER A 27 2.40 -11.39 25.99
C SER A 27 1.27 -11.88 25.08
N GLY A 28 1.58 -12.25 23.83
CA GLY A 28 0.57 -12.53 22.80
C GLY A 28 -0.22 -11.29 22.34
N ARG A 29 0.11 -10.10 22.86
CA ARG A 29 -0.63 -8.87 22.55
C ARG A 29 -0.45 -8.50 21.07
N THR A 30 -1.55 -8.12 20.43
CA THR A 30 -1.50 -7.61 19.04
C THR A 30 -0.79 -6.26 19.00
N ILE A 31 0.25 -6.17 18.17
CA ILE A 31 0.99 -4.94 17.88
C ILE A 31 0.43 -4.29 16.61
N LEU A 32 0.27 -5.07 15.54
CA LEU A 32 -0.17 -4.57 14.23
C LEU A 32 -0.99 -5.63 13.51
N LYS A 33 -1.98 -5.17 12.74
CA LYS A 33 -2.62 -5.93 11.67
C LYS A 33 -2.49 -5.13 10.39
N ALA A 34 -2.20 -5.81 9.28
CA ALA A 34 -2.12 -5.18 7.98
C ALA A 34 -2.76 -6.07 6.92
N THR A 35 -3.22 -5.46 5.83
CA THR A 35 -3.73 -6.16 4.66
C THR A 35 -3.27 -5.45 3.40
N SER A 36 -3.05 -6.21 2.33
CA SER A 36 -2.67 -5.69 1.02
C SER A 36 -3.39 -6.48 -0.06
N VAL A 37 -3.69 -5.81 -1.18
CA VAL A 37 -4.29 -6.45 -2.35
C VAL A 37 -3.32 -6.33 -3.51
N TRP A 38 -3.05 -7.45 -4.15
CA TRP A 38 -2.15 -7.59 -5.27
C TRP A 38 -2.92 -8.01 -6.51
N VAL A 39 -2.50 -7.50 -7.65
CA VAL A 39 -3.05 -7.79 -8.96
C VAL A 39 -1.92 -8.14 -9.92
N MET A 40 -2.20 -9.00 -10.89
CA MET A 40 -1.22 -9.36 -11.91
C MET A 40 -1.14 -8.25 -12.96
N MET A 41 0.07 -7.90 -13.36
CA MET A 41 0.34 -6.98 -14.46
C MET A 41 1.09 -7.70 -15.57
N ASN A 42 0.64 -7.53 -16.80
CA ASN A 42 1.38 -8.01 -17.96
C ASN A 42 2.64 -7.15 -18.15
N LYS A 43 3.82 -7.78 -18.19
CA LYS A 43 5.11 -7.09 -18.27
C LYS A 43 5.26 -6.27 -19.56
N THR A 44 4.75 -6.79 -20.68
CA THR A 44 4.88 -6.17 -22.01
C THR A 44 3.86 -5.06 -22.22
N THR A 45 2.58 -5.34 -21.97
CA THR A 45 1.49 -4.38 -22.24
C THR A 45 1.30 -3.37 -21.11
N ARG A 46 1.87 -3.63 -19.92
CA ARG A 46 1.70 -2.83 -18.69
C ARG A 46 0.25 -2.68 -18.25
N ARG A 47 -0.64 -3.57 -18.72
CA ARG A 47 -2.05 -3.62 -18.33
C ARG A 47 -2.28 -4.68 -17.26
N LEU A 48 -3.32 -4.47 -16.46
CA LEU A 48 -3.80 -5.50 -15.54
C LEU A 48 -4.20 -6.76 -16.32
N SER A 49 -3.77 -7.90 -15.82
CA SER A 49 -4.05 -9.21 -16.40
C SER A 49 -4.85 -10.05 -15.42
N LYS A 50 -5.59 -11.01 -15.94
CA LYS A 50 -6.07 -12.12 -15.12
C LYS A 50 -4.87 -12.93 -14.63
N MET A 51 -5.03 -13.53 -13.46
CA MET A 51 -4.13 -14.57 -12.99
C MET A 51 -4.25 -15.79 -13.90
N PRO A 52 -3.16 -16.27 -14.50
CA PRO A 52 -3.15 -17.52 -15.27
C PRO A 52 -3.63 -18.69 -14.41
N ASP A 53 -4.30 -19.67 -15.02
CA ASP A 53 -4.92 -20.77 -14.31
C ASP A 53 -3.86 -21.70 -13.69
N GLU A 54 -2.68 -21.81 -14.31
CA GLU A 54 -1.54 -22.56 -13.79
C GLU A 54 -1.05 -21.96 -12.47
N VAL A 55 -0.84 -20.63 -12.46
CA VAL A 55 -0.45 -19.89 -11.26
C VAL A 55 -1.53 -20.01 -10.18
N ARG A 56 -2.81 -19.92 -10.56
CA ARG A 56 -3.93 -20.11 -9.63
C ARG A 56 -3.94 -21.53 -9.04
N GLY A 57 -3.65 -22.55 -9.85
CA GLY A 57 -3.56 -23.94 -9.42
C GLY A 57 -2.45 -24.17 -8.40
N GLU A 58 -1.33 -23.47 -8.54
CA GLU A 58 -0.20 -23.54 -7.60
C GLU A 58 -0.48 -22.80 -6.28
N ILE A 59 -1.00 -21.58 -6.33
CA ILE A 59 -1.16 -20.75 -5.12
C ILE A 59 -2.50 -20.96 -4.40
N GLY A 60 -3.54 -21.37 -5.15
CA GLY A 60 -4.91 -21.52 -4.67
C GLY A 60 -5.05 -22.45 -3.45
N PRO A 61 -4.38 -23.61 -3.42
CA PRO A 61 -4.40 -24.51 -2.25
C PRO A 61 -3.87 -23.88 -0.96
N HIS A 62 -3.08 -22.80 -1.06
CA HIS A 62 -2.55 -22.06 0.09
C HIS A 62 -3.45 -20.92 0.56
N PHE A 63 -4.57 -20.67 -0.12
CA PHE A 63 -5.49 -19.61 0.26
C PHE A 63 -6.20 -19.94 1.57
N ASN A 64 -6.26 -18.93 2.43
CA ASN A 64 -6.88 -18.98 3.75
C ASN A 64 -7.80 -17.77 3.87
N ASP A 65 -9.10 -18.03 3.99
CA ASP A 65 -10.13 -16.98 3.98
C ASP A 65 -10.18 -16.12 5.26
N ARG A 66 -9.33 -16.40 6.25
CA ARG A 66 -9.14 -15.53 7.41
C ARG A 66 -8.81 -14.11 6.97
N SER A 67 -9.35 -13.12 7.69
CA SER A 67 -9.06 -11.71 7.45
C SER A 67 -8.35 -11.12 8.66
N ALA A 68 -7.22 -10.43 8.47
CA ALA A 68 -6.55 -9.76 9.59
C ALA A 68 -7.36 -8.55 10.07
N ILE A 69 -7.93 -7.81 9.10
CA ILE A 69 -8.76 -6.62 9.29
C ILE A 69 -10.19 -6.98 8.90
N THR A 70 -11.17 -6.75 9.77
CA THR A 70 -12.59 -6.98 9.44
C THR A 70 -13.12 -5.90 8.50
N GLU A 71 -14.26 -6.12 7.83
CA GLU A 71 -14.86 -5.08 6.98
C GLU A 71 -15.24 -3.82 7.77
N GLU A 72 -15.56 -3.95 9.06
CA GLU A 72 -15.84 -2.83 9.96
C GLU A 72 -14.56 -2.05 10.33
N GLN A 73 -13.43 -2.74 10.43
CA GLN A 73 -12.11 -2.13 10.71
C GLN A 73 -11.45 -1.56 9.45
N GLY A 74 -11.75 -2.15 8.30
CA GLY A 74 -11.24 -1.73 7.01
C GLY A 74 -12.14 -0.65 6.45
N GLU A 75 -11.92 0.61 6.83
CA GLU A 75 -12.49 1.72 6.09
C GLU A 75 -12.06 1.60 4.63
N LYS A 76 -12.97 1.11 3.77
CA LYS A 76 -12.71 0.94 2.35
C LYS A 76 -12.34 2.31 1.80
N LEU A 77 -11.07 2.50 1.48
CA LEU A 77 -10.56 3.64 0.74
C LEU A 77 -11.54 3.94 -0.41
N ALA A 78 -12.29 5.03 -0.29
CA ALA A 78 -13.22 5.47 -1.33
C ALA A 78 -12.48 5.54 -2.68
N LYS A 79 -13.16 5.34 -3.82
CA LYS A 79 -12.52 5.74 -5.07
C LYS A 79 -12.32 7.25 -4.98
N PRO A 80 -11.13 7.81 -5.29
CA PRO A 80 -11.01 9.25 -5.44
C PRO A 80 -12.01 9.65 -6.51
N ARG A 81 -13.15 10.19 -6.09
CA ARG A 81 -14.04 10.89 -7.03
C ARG A 81 -13.23 12.09 -7.48
N ASN A 82 -13.49 12.57 -8.70
CA ASN A 82 -13.14 13.93 -9.11
C ASN A 82 -13.93 14.94 -8.25
N LYS A 83 -13.81 14.85 -6.93
CA LYS A 83 -14.44 15.71 -5.96
C LYS A 83 -13.45 16.82 -5.69
N VAL A 84 -13.93 18.03 -5.95
CA VAL A 84 -13.45 19.29 -5.38
C VAL A 84 -12.82 19.01 -4.02
N VAL A 85 -11.52 19.30 -3.92
CA VAL A 85 -10.79 19.26 -2.64
C VAL A 85 -11.55 20.18 -1.70
N ASP A 86 -12.08 19.64 -0.59
CA ASP A 86 -12.69 20.48 0.44
C ASP A 86 -11.61 21.46 0.90
N PRO A 87 -11.86 22.78 0.93
CA PRO A 87 -10.88 23.75 1.42
C PRO A 87 -10.40 23.47 2.86
N ALA A 88 -11.08 22.62 3.63
CA ALA A 88 -10.62 22.12 4.93
C ALA A 88 -9.51 21.05 4.85
N ASN A 89 -9.27 20.43 3.69
CA ASN A 89 -8.32 19.33 3.55
C ASN A 89 -6.89 19.86 3.34
N LYS A 90 -5.97 19.39 4.19
CA LYS A 90 -4.56 19.72 4.03
C LYS A 90 -3.96 18.93 2.88
N GLN A 91 -3.58 19.63 1.81
CA GLN A 91 -2.84 19.07 0.70
C GLN A 91 -1.35 19.35 0.90
N PHE A 92 -0.54 18.29 0.92
CA PHE A 92 0.91 18.40 0.92
C PHE A 92 1.45 17.92 -0.41
N ILE A 93 2.30 18.74 -1.04
CA ILE A 93 2.89 18.43 -2.35
C ILE A 93 4.39 18.49 -2.21
N ARG A 94 5.06 17.39 -2.58
CA ARG A 94 6.52 17.37 -2.73
C ARG A 94 6.90 16.98 -4.14
N LYS A 95 7.72 17.83 -4.76
CA LYS A 95 8.23 17.67 -6.11
C LYS A 95 9.70 17.24 -6.06
N GLY A 96 10.18 16.64 -7.15
CA GLY A 96 11.60 16.31 -7.32
C GLY A 96 12.06 15.07 -6.56
N LEU A 97 11.14 14.17 -6.19
CA LEU A 97 11.51 12.88 -5.62
C LEU A 97 12.07 12.00 -6.73
N THR A 98 13.33 11.63 -6.60
CA THR A 98 14.03 10.76 -7.56
C THR A 98 14.53 9.52 -6.84
N PRO A 99 14.26 8.31 -7.36
CA PRO A 99 14.75 7.08 -6.77
C PRO A 99 16.27 6.95 -6.98
N LYS A 100 16.96 6.43 -5.96
CA LYS A 100 18.36 6.01 -6.08
C LYS A 100 18.43 4.56 -6.55
N TRP A 101 19.62 4.11 -6.94
CA TRP A 101 19.80 2.76 -7.45
C TRP A 101 19.41 1.69 -6.42
N GLY A 102 19.74 1.94 -5.14
CA GLY A 102 19.35 1.08 -4.02
C GLY A 102 17.86 1.13 -3.64
N ASP A 103 17.06 2.03 -4.24
CA ASP A 103 15.62 2.09 -4.01
C ASP A 103 14.84 1.15 -4.95
N LEU A 104 15.52 0.46 -5.88
CA LEU A 104 14.91 -0.43 -6.86
C LEU A 104 14.78 -1.86 -6.33
N ASP A 105 13.70 -2.54 -6.71
CA ASP A 105 13.51 -3.98 -6.52
C ASP A 105 14.15 -4.79 -7.66
N VAL A 106 14.09 -6.12 -7.56
CA VAL A 106 14.61 -7.05 -8.58
C VAL A 106 13.92 -6.91 -9.95
N ASN A 107 12.75 -6.28 -9.99
CA ASN A 107 12.01 -5.99 -11.23
C ASN A 107 12.39 -4.64 -11.84
N GLN A 108 13.36 -3.93 -11.26
CA GLN A 108 13.80 -2.59 -11.64
C GLN A 108 12.72 -1.52 -11.45
N HIS A 109 11.73 -1.80 -10.60
CA HIS A 109 10.76 -0.80 -10.15
C HIS A 109 11.19 -0.23 -8.80
N VAL A 110 10.74 0.97 -8.46
CA VAL A 110 10.90 1.50 -7.11
C VAL A 110 10.19 0.60 -6.11
N ASN A 111 10.89 0.19 -5.06
CA ASN A 111 10.34 -0.67 -4.01
C ASN A 111 9.15 0.01 -3.32
N ASN A 112 8.08 -0.75 -3.06
CA ASN A 112 6.89 -0.23 -2.40
C ASN A 112 7.16 0.47 -1.06
N VAL A 113 8.17 0.02 -0.31
CA VAL A 113 8.58 0.64 0.97
C VAL A 113 9.12 2.05 0.77
N LYS A 114 9.72 2.36 -0.39
CA LYS A 114 10.24 3.69 -0.70
C LYS A 114 9.13 4.72 -0.78
N TYR A 115 7.98 4.36 -1.36
CA TYR A 115 6.80 5.23 -1.38
C TYR A 115 6.32 5.58 0.02
N ILE A 116 6.34 4.61 0.95
CA ILE A 116 6.01 4.86 2.36
C ILE A 116 7.00 5.87 2.95
N GLY A 117 8.30 5.69 2.72
CA GLY A 117 9.31 6.64 3.17
C GLY A 117 9.05 8.07 2.68
N TRP A 118 8.77 8.24 1.38
CA TRP A 118 8.42 9.55 0.82
C TRP A 118 7.13 10.14 1.40
N ILE A 119 6.11 9.30 1.65
CA ILE A 119 4.87 9.72 2.30
C ILE A 119 5.14 10.25 3.70
N LEU A 120 5.92 9.50 4.50
CA LEU A 120 6.29 9.89 5.86
C LEU A 120 7.11 11.18 5.85
N GLU A 121 8.08 11.33 4.94
CA GLU A 121 8.83 12.59 4.82
C GLU A 121 7.93 13.80 4.49
N VAL A 122 6.86 13.63 3.75
CA VAL A 122 5.95 14.75 3.44
C VAL A 122 5.04 15.08 4.63
N ILE A 123 4.58 14.06 5.36
CA ILE A 123 3.69 14.24 6.52
C ILE A 123 4.44 14.81 7.72
N TYR A 124 5.66 14.31 8.00
CA TYR A 124 6.38 14.61 9.24
C TYR A 124 7.42 15.74 9.12
N PHE A 125 7.87 16.10 7.91
CA PHE A 125 9.04 16.98 7.74
C PHE A 125 8.76 18.49 7.55
N PRO A 126 7.51 18.98 7.42
CA PRO A 126 7.23 20.42 7.55
C PRO A 126 6.50 20.82 8.86
N HIS A 127 5.99 19.89 9.65
CA HIS A 127 5.29 20.22 10.90
C HIS A 127 5.49 19.15 11.97
N SER A 128 5.69 19.58 13.22
CA SER A 128 5.53 18.80 14.46
C SER A 128 4.09 18.31 14.71
N LEU A 129 3.27 18.21 13.66
CA LEU A 129 1.87 17.81 13.71
C LEU A 129 1.73 16.36 13.29
N VAL A 130 0.93 15.63 14.09
CA VAL A 130 0.49 14.25 13.91
C VAL A 130 1.44 13.18 14.49
N PHE A 131 1.81 13.33 15.75
CA PHE A 131 2.00 12.15 16.61
C PHE A 131 0.63 11.62 17.01
N GLY A 132 0.30 10.37 16.64
CA GLY A 132 -0.87 9.66 17.17
C GLY A 132 -1.96 9.23 16.17
N GLN A 133 -1.84 9.50 14.87
CA GLN A 133 -2.71 8.84 13.88
C GLN A 133 -2.06 7.56 13.36
N ASN A 134 -2.84 6.47 13.38
CA ASN A 134 -2.51 5.23 12.71
C ASN A 134 -2.56 5.48 11.19
N VAL A 135 -1.54 5.08 10.43
CA VAL A 135 -1.62 5.13 8.96
C VAL A 135 -2.75 4.17 8.53
N VAL A 136 -3.87 4.72 8.03
CA VAL A 136 -5.09 3.91 7.84
C VAL A 136 -5.11 3.17 6.51
N ALA A 137 -4.53 3.71 5.43
CA ALA A 137 -4.37 2.99 4.16
C ALA A 137 -3.48 3.73 3.16
N ILE A 138 -2.89 3.01 2.21
CA ILE A 138 -2.12 3.57 1.08
C ILE A 138 -2.61 2.89 -0.21
N ARG A 139 -2.83 3.66 -1.27
CA ARG A 139 -3.15 3.14 -2.61
C ARG A 139 -2.10 3.62 -3.62
N ILE A 140 -1.38 2.70 -4.21
CA ILE A 140 -0.42 2.98 -5.29
C ILE A 140 -1.14 2.77 -6.63
N HIS A 141 -1.20 3.83 -7.44
CA HIS A 141 -1.85 3.79 -8.75
C HIS A 141 -0.86 3.49 -9.89
N GLU A 142 0.39 3.90 -9.75
CA GLU A 142 1.41 3.83 -10.81
C GLU A 142 2.75 3.34 -10.24
N LEU A 143 3.45 2.52 -11.03
CA LEU A 143 4.80 2.02 -10.71
C LEU A 143 5.83 2.99 -11.29
N CYS A 144 6.85 3.32 -10.50
CA CYS A 144 7.95 4.21 -10.90
C CYS A 144 9.21 3.42 -11.27
N TRP A 145 9.96 3.96 -12.23
CA TRP A 145 11.24 3.43 -12.71
C TRP A 145 12.41 4.36 -12.33
N TYR A 146 13.64 3.85 -12.45
CA TYR A 146 14.87 4.54 -12.02
C TYR A 146 15.06 5.97 -12.56
N HIS A 147 14.63 6.24 -13.80
CA HIS A 147 14.87 7.54 -14.46
C HIS A 147 13.69 8.51 -14.38
N GLN A 148 12.65 8.16 -13.62
CA GLN A 148 11.46 9.00 -13.51
C GLN A 148 11.53 9.88 -12.27
N THR A 149 11.21 11.16 -12.46
CA THR A 149 10.95 12.09 -11.36
C THR A 149 9.49 11.94 -10.96
N ILE A 150 9.26 11.79 -9.66
CA ILE A 150 7.92 11.59 -9.11
C ILE A 150 7.39 12.90 -8.52
N HIS A 151 6.11 13.12 -8.74
CA HIS A 151 5.31 14.07 -7.99
C HIS A 151 4.40 13.32 -7.01
N ALA A 152 4.72 13.43 -5.71
CA ALA A 152 3.89 12.88 -4.66
C ALA A 152 2.92 13.97 -4.17
N SER A 153 1.63 13.73 -4.38
CA SER A 153 0.55 14.54 -3.82
C SER A 153 -0.13 13.75 -2.71
N ILE A 154 -0.14 14.31 -1.50
CA ILE A 154 -0.74 13.69 -0.33
C ILE A 154 -1.95 14.51 0.11
N ILE A 155 -3.10 13.84 0.20
CA ILE A 155 -4.34 14.42 0.73
C ILE A 155 -4.65 13.69 2.04
N VAL A 156 -4.78 14.45 3.13
CA VAL A 156 -5.13 13.92 4.46
C VAL A 156 -6.60 14.26 4.74
N GLU A 157 -7.47 13.27 4.64
CA GLU A 157 -8.94 13.36 4.78
C GLU A 157 -9.46 12.22 5.67
N HIS A 158 -9.24 12.28 6.99
CA HIS A 158 -9.43 11.13 7.92
C HIS A 158 -8.62 9.84 7.55
N GLN A 159 -8.09 9.76 6.32
CA GLN A 159 -7.25 8.75 5.70
C GLN A 159 -6.16 9.45 4.86
N VAL A 160 -5.07 8.76 4.54
CA VAL A 160 -3.95 9.30 3.76
C VAL A 160 -4.01 8.80 2.32
N TRP A 161 -4.20 9.71 1.37
CA TRP A 161 -4.15 9.41 -0.06
C TRP A 161 -2.80 9.81 -0.61
N CYS A 162 -2.05 8.89 -1.22
CA CYS A 162 -0.84 9.23 -1.95
C CYS A 162 -1.06 8.99 -3.44
N PHE A 163 -0.91 10.05 -4.23
CA PHE A 163 -0.87 9.98 -5.68
C PHE A 163 0.57 10.17 -6.13
N ILE A 164 1.09 9.15 -6.80
CA ILE A 164 2.37 9.18 -7.50
C ILE A 164 2.03 9.34 -8.98
N LYS A 165 2.47 10.46 -9.56
CA LYS A 165 2.43 10.75 -11.00
C LYS A 165 3.84 11.07 -11.49
#